data_AF-A0AAE7P8G8-F1
#
_entry.id   AF-A0AAE7P8G8-F1
#
_cell.length_a   1.000
_cell.length_b   1.000
_cell.length_c   1.000
_cell.angle_alpha   90.00
_cell.angle_beta   90.00
_cell.angle_gamma   90.00
#
_symmetry.space_group_name_H-M   'P 1'
#
loop_
_entity.id
_entity.type
_entity.pdbx_description
1 polymer ?
#
loop_
_entity_poly.entity_id
_entity_poly.type
_entity_poly.pdbx_seq_one_letter_code
_entity_poly.pdbx_strand_id
1 'polypeptide(L)'
;MLFCLGVYSCDPADPAYMFLDFNDIDRDGTLNLDEWVACKAPPMLKIAPDLCTSDEFKRLDLDRSGKVSVNELRNLVLQKISWQKDPCASWPPSRQNADQNKSR
;
A
#
# COMPACT_ATOMS: atom_id res chain seq x y z
N MET A 1 13.71 -18.00 33.41
CA MET A 1 13.78 -16.91 32.41
C MET A 1 12.95 -17.35 31.21
N LEU A 2 11.79 -16.73 31.01
CA LEU A 2 10.98 -16.94 29.80
C LEU A 2 11.61 -16.11 28.68
N PHE A 3 12.19 -16.76 27.67
CA PHE A 3 12.57 -16.07 26.44
C PHE A 3 11.30 -15.86 25.62
N CYS A 4 10.79 -14.63 25.62
CA CYS A 4 9.77 -14.21 24.66
C CYS A 4 10.42 -14.20 23.27
N LEU A 5 10.30 -15.30 22.52
CA LEU A 5 10.59 -15.30 21.09
C LEU A 5 9.55 -14.38 20.44
N GLY A 6 9.91 -13.12 20.19
CA GLY A 6 9.09 -12.21 19.40
C GLY A 6 8.78 -12.88 18.06
N VAL A 7 7.51 -13.14 17.81
CA VAL A 7 7.06 -13.66 16.53
C VAL A 7 7.28 -12.53 15.53
N TYR A 8 8.34 -12.61 14.74
CA TYR A 8 8.47 -11.76 13.57
C TYR A 8 7.36 -12.18 12.59
N SER A 9 6.33 -11.34 12.47
CA SER A 9 5.26 -11.48 11.48
C SER A 9 5.55 -10.57 10.30
N CYS A 10 5.25 -11.04 9.09
CA CYS A 10 5.16 -10.15 7.94
C CYS A 10 3.83 -9.39 8.02
N ASP A 11 3.91 -8.08 8.18
CA ASP A 11 2.77 -7.18 8.09
C ASP A 11 3.00 -6.28 6.86
N PRO A 12 2.30 -6.53 5.74
CA PRO A 12 2.54 -5.79 4.51
C PRO A 12 2.09 -4.34 4.69
N ALA A 13 2.78 -3.41 4.03
CA ALA A 13 2.33 -2.02 4.00
C ALA A 13 0.89 -1.92 3.49
N ASP A 14 0.19 -0.87 3.91
CA ASP A 14 -1.15 -0.59 3.42
C ASP A 14 -1.11 -0.29 1.91
N PRO A 15 -1.82 -1.04 1.06
CA PRO A 15 -1.79 -0.80 -0.38
C PRO A 15 -2.34 0.60 -0.77
N ALA A 16 -3.23 1.22 0.01
CA ALA A 16 -3.62 2.62 -0.23
C ALA A 16 -2.45 3.58 -0.03
N TYR A 17 -1.67 3.37 1.04
CA TYR A 17 -0.48 4.18 1.29
C TYR A 17 0.53 4.04 0.15
N MET A 18 0.78 2.80 -0.30
CA MET A 18 1.70 2.55 -1.42
C MET A 18 1.21 3.16 -2.75
N PHE A 19 -0.11 3.23 -2.95
CA PHE A 19 -0.68 3.89 -4.12
C PHE A 19 -0.53 5.41 -4.05
N LEU A 20 -0.80 6.01 -2.88
CA LEU A 20 -0.63 7.44 -2.65
C LEU A 20 0.83 7.84 -2.83
N ASP A 21 1.76 7.20 -2.11
CA ASP A 21 3.19 7.52 -2.15
C ASP A 21 3.78 7.46 -3.58
N PHE A 22 3.28 6.56 -4.42
CA PHE A 22 3.73 6.43 -5.80
C PHE A 22 3.21 7.55 -6.72
N ASN A 23 2.04 8.11 -6.44
CA ASN A 23 1.36 9.09 -7.29
C ASN A 23 1.40 10.52 -6.74
N ASP A 24 1.85 10.71 -5.51
CA ASP A 24 2.10 12.00 -4.86
C ASP A 24 3.39 12.60 -5.41
N ILE A 25 3.26 13.42 -6.46
CA ILE A 25 4.39 13.96 -7.22
C ILE A 25 5.02 15.13 -6.48
N ASP A 26 4.21 15.98 -5.86
CA ASP A 26 4.68 17.13 -5.11
C ASP A 26 5.08 16.81 -3.65
N ARG A 27 4.76 15.59 -3.18
CA ARG A 27 5.11 15.03 -1.87
C ARG A 27 4.47 15.75 -0.71
N ASP A 28 3.24 16.20 -0.88
CA ASP A 28 2.49 16.87 0.16
C ASP A 28 1.68 15.91 1.07
N GLY A 29 1.73 14.61 0.77
CA GLY A 29 1.06 13.55 1.53
C GLY A 29 -0.40 13.33 1.13
N THR A 30 -0.86 13.96 0.06
CA THR A 30 -2.21 13.81 -0.51
C THR A 30 -2.14 13.75 -2.04
N LEU A 31 -3.25 13.44 -2.70
CA LEU A 31 -3.33 13.52 -4.16
C LEU A 31 -4.26 14.67 -4.54
N ASN A 32 -3.74 15.67 -5.23
CA ASN A 32 -4.57 16.67 -5.87
C ASN A 32 -5.24 16.11 -7.15
N LEU A 33 -6.16 16.87 -7.77
CA LEU A 33 -6.91 16.38 -8.92
C LEU A 33 -6.00 16.00 -10.11
N ASP A 34 -4.95 16.76 -10.36
CA ASP A 34 -4.05 16.54 -11.49
C ASP A 34 -3.23 15.25 -11.30
N GLU A 35 -2.72 15.02 -10.09
CA GLU A 35 -2.04 13.78 -9.69
C GLU A 35 -2.99 12.58 -9.76
N TRP A 36 -4.23 12.77 -9.31
CA TRP A 36 -5.24 11.73 -9.33
C TRP A 36 -5.61 11.27 -10.74
N VAL A 37 -5.93 12.20 -11.66
CA VAL A 37 -6.33 11.81 -13.02
C VAL A 37 -5.16 11.27 -13.85
N ALA A 38 -3.93 11.64 -13.49
CA ALA A 38 -2.71 11.12 -14.09
C ALA A 38 -2.15 9.89 -13.38
N CYS A 39 -2.89 9.31 -12.41
CA CYS A 39 -2.38 8.22 -11.60
C CYS A 39 -1.91 7.04 -12.45
N LYS A 40 -1.00 6.26 -11.89
CA LYS A 40 -0.50 5.02 -12.45
C LYS A 40 -0.62 3.92 -11.41
N ALA A 41 -0.76 2.69 -11.91
CA ALA A 41 -0.68 1.50 -11.06
C ALA A 41 0.78 1.24 -10.71
N PRO A 42 1.16 1.26 -9.41
CA PRO A 42 2.49 0.81 -9.01
C PRO A 42 2.69 -0.68 -9.40
N PRO A 43 3.91 -1.12 -9.76
CA PRO A 43 4.14 -2.49 -10.27
C PRO A 43 3.68 -3.63 -9.35
N MET A 44 3.60 -3.37 -8.05
CA MET A 44 3.19 -4.32 -7.02
C MET A 44 1.69 -4.32 -6.73
N LEU A 45 0.94 -3.33 -7.24
CA LEU A 45 -0.49 -3.18 -7.01
C LEU A 45 -1.30 -3.45 -8.28
N LYS A 46 -2.53 -3.92 -8.07
CA LYS A 46 -3.59 -3.95 -9.06
C LYS A 46 -4.56 -2.82 -8.71
N ILE A 47 -4.89 -1.99 -9.69
CA ILE A 47 -5.89 -0.93 -9.54
C ILE A 47 -7.08 -1.17 -10.50
N ALA A 48 -8.26 -0.72 -10.11
CA ALA A 48 -9.44 -0.72 -10.98
C ALA A 48 -9.26 0.31 -12.11
N PRO A 49 -9.74 0.00 -13.33
CA PRO A 49 -9.54 0.86 -14.51
C PRO A 49 -10.26 2.21 -14.40
N ASP A 50 -11.30 2.31 -13.57
CA ASP A 50 -12.12 3.50 -13.36
C ASP A 50 -11.72 4.30 -12.10
N LEU A 51 -10.64 3.90 -11.41
CA LEU A 51 -10.19 4.55 -10.18
C LEU A 51 -9.80 6.01 -10.43
N CYS A 52 -9.03 6.28 -11.49
CA CYS A 52 -8.38 7.57 -11.69
C CYS A 52 -9.19 8.51 -12.59
N THR A 53 -10.49 8.60 -12.27
CA THR A 53 -11.43 9.50 -12.93
C THR A 53 -11.75 10.68 -12.03
N SER A 54 -12.08 11.83 -12.61
CA SER A 54 -12.49 13.02 -11.85
C SER A 54 -13.77 12.81 -11.05
N ASP A 55 -14.63 11.89 -11.47
CA ASP A 55 -15.86 11.56 -10.71
C ASP A 55 -15.53 10.73 -9.47
N GLU A 56 -14.58 9.80 -9.55
CA GLU A 56 -14.13 9.05 -8.38
C GLU A 56 -13.39 9.95 -7.39
N PHE A 57 -12.59 10.91 -7.89
CA PHE A 57 -11.97 11.93 -7.05
C PHE A 57 -13.00 12.68 -6.19
N LYS A 58 -14.07 13.18 -6.81
CA LYS A 58 -15.15 13.89 -6.11
C LYS A 58 -15.92 13.03 -5.12
N ARG A 59 -15.97 11.72 -5.34
CA ARG A 59 -16.60 10.78 -4.39
C ARG A 59 -15.72 10.52 -3.17
N LEU A 60 -14.40 10.58 -3.34
CA LEU A 60 -13.43 10.32 -2.28
C LEU A 60 -13.13 11.54 -1.42
N ASP A 61 -13.10 12.73 -2.02
CA ASP A 61 -12.89 14.01 -1.33
C ASP A 61 -14.12 14.36 -0.47
N LEU A 62 -14.26 13.62 0.64
CA LEU A 62 -15.42 13.66 1.53
C LEU A 62 -15.43 14.95 2.36
N ASP A 63 -14.25 15.42 2.72
CA ASP A 63 -14.07 16.67 3.46
C ASP A 63 -14.06 17.91 2.56
N ARG A 64 -14.04 17.73 1.23
CA ARG A 64 -14.01 18.78 0.20
C ARG A 64 -12.78 19.67 0.29
N SER A 65 -11.65 19.09 0.70
CA SER A 65 -10.35 19.75 0.73
C SER A 65 -9.81 20.04 -0.67
N GLY A 66 -10.35 19.40 -1.70
CA GLY A 66 -9.80 19.44 -3.06
C GLY A 66 -8.58 18.54 -3.22
N LYS A 67 -8.37 17.59 -2.29
CA LYS A 67 -7.32 16.58 -2.31
C LYS A 67 -7.86 15.27 -1.78
N VAL A 68 -7.19 14.16 -2.08
CA VAL A 68 -7.51 12.84 -1.54
C VAL A 68 -6.41 12.40 -0.58
N SER A 69 -6.79 12.20 0.67
CA SER A 69 -5.93 11.69 1.73
C SER A 69 -5.83 10.16 1.72
N VAL A 70 -4.84 9.61 2.43
CA VAL A 70 -4.74 8.14 2.64
C VAL A 70 -5.98 7.58 3.34
N ASN A 71 -6.60 8.35 4.24
CA ASN A 71 -7.79 7.93 4.98
C ASN A 71 -9.02 7.82 4.07
N GLU A 72 -9.17 8.73 3.12
CA GLU A 72 -10.23 8.65 2.11
C GLU A 72 -9.98 7.51 1.12
N LEU A 73 -8.73 7.32 0.70
CA LEU A 73 -8.30 6.19 -0.14
C LEU A 73 -8.57 4.83 0.50
N ARG A 74 -8.39 4.69 1.82
CA ARG A 74 -8.66 3.45 2.56
C ARG A 74 -10.09 2.96 2.39
N ASN A 75 -11.04 3.84 2.13
CA ASN A 75 -12.42 3.44 1.84
C ASN A 75 -12.55 2.63 0.53
N LEU A 76 -11.57 2.72 -0.37
CA LEU A 76 -11.51 1.95 -1.62
C LEU A 76 -10.62 0.70 -1.56
N VAL A 77 -9.83 0.55 -0.50
CA VAL A 77 -9.01 -0.65 -0.28
C VAL A 77 -9.95 -1.85 -0.21
N LEU A 78 -9.55 -2.96 -0.84
CA LEU A 78 -10.33 -4.19 -1.10
C LEU A 78 -11.29 -4.16 -2.30
N GLN A 79 -11.70 -2.99 -2.80
CA GLN A 79 -12.57 -2.90 -3.99
C GLN A 79 -11.79 -2.55 -5.25
N LYS A 80 -10.94 -1.52 -5.16
CA LYS A 80 -10.27 -0.93 -6.31
C LYS A 80 -8.76 -0.95 -6.25
N ILE A 81 -8.16 -1.14 -5.08
CA ILE A 81 -6.71 -1.21 -4.90
C ILE A 81 -6.39 -2.47 -4.10
N SER A 82 -5.51 -3.31 -4.63
CA SER A 82 -5.03 -4.52 -3.97
C SER A 82 -3.62 -4.89 -4.40
N TRP A 83 -2.95 -5.75 -3.62
CA TRP A 83 -1.67 -6.32 -4.00
C TRP A 83 -1.81 -7.28 -5.18
N GLN A 84 -0.91 -7.23 -6.17
CA GLN A 84 -0.89 -8.20 -7.28
C GLN A 84 -0.54 -9.62 -6.79
N LYS A 85 0.32 -9.70 -5.78
CA LYS A 85 0.75 -10.92 -5.11
C LYS A 85 0.79 -10.64 -3.62
N ASP A 86 0.50 -11.65 -2.80
CA ASP A 86 0.68 -11.54 -1.36
C ASP A 86 2.13 -11.12 -1.03
N PRO A 87 2.34 -9.92 -0.45
CA PRO A 87 3.69 -9.43 -0.15
C PRO A 87 4.40 -10.31 0.90
N CYS A 88 3.64 -11.08 1.66
CA CYS A 88 4.13 -11.98 2.69
C CYS A 88 4.25 -13.44 2.23
N ALA A 89 4.05 -13.72 0.94
CA ALA A 89 4.11 -15.09 0.40
C ALA A 89 5.44 -15.81 0.66
N SER A 90 6.55 -15.08 0.83
CA SER A 90 7.87 -15.62 1.13
C SER A 90 8.21 -15.66 2.63
N TRP A 91 7.24 -15.35 3.51
CA TRP A 91 7.43 -15.31 4.96
C TRP A 91 6.92 -16.59 5.67
N PRO A 92 7.66 -17.12 6.67
CA PRO A 92 9.01 -16.74 7.04
C PRO A 92 10.01 -17.18 5.96
N PRO A 93 11.08 -16.40 5.70
CA PRO A 93 12.13 -16.83 4.79
C PRO A 93 12.66 -18.19 5.24
N SER A 94 12.93 -19.08 4.27
CA SER A 94 13.34 -20.45 4.54
C SER A 94 14.53 -20.49 5.51
N ARG A 95 14.48 -21.38 6.51
CA ARG A 95 15.51 -21.56 7.55
C ARG A 95 16.90 -21.97 7.02
N GLN A 96 17.11 -22.08 5.71
CA GLN A 96 18.35 -22.57 5.12
C GLN A 96 19.58 -21.70 5.46
N ASN A 97 19.39 -20.44 5.83
CA ASN A 97 20.48 -19.54 6.22
C ASN A 97 20.62 -19.31 7.74
N ALA A 98 19.70 -19.82 8.57
CA ALA A 98 19.76 -19.64 10.03
C ALA A 98 20.65 -20.67 10.73
N ASP A 99 20.83 -21.86 10.12
CA ASP A 99 21.57 -22.97 10.73
C ASP A 99 23.06 -23.00 10.36
N GLN A 100 23.55 -22.11 9.48
CA GLN A 100 24.96 -22.07 9.07
C GLN A 100 25.88 -21.27 10.01
N ASN A 101 25.35 -20.62 11.05
CA ASN A 101 26.15 -19.88 12.05
C ASN A 101 26.05 -20.48 13.46
N LYS A 102 25.94 -21.81 13.56
CA LYS A 102 25.98 -22.50 14.85
C LYS A 102 26.68 -23.84 14.75
N SER A 103 28.00 -23.80 14.52
CA SER A 103 28.98 -24.70 15.13
C SER A 103 30.39 -24.37 14.63
N ARG A 104 31.16 -23.64 15.43
CA ARG A 104 32.56 -23.99 15.68
C ARG A 104 32.90 -23.70 17.14
#